data_AF-A0A7D9I6H3-F1
#
_entry.id   AF-A0A7D9I6H3-F1
#
_cell.length_a   1.000
_cell.length_b   1.000
_cell.length_c   1.000
_cell.angle_alpha   90.00
_cell.angle_beta   90.00
_cell.angle_gamma   90.00
#
_symmetry.space_group_name_H-M   'P 1'
#
loop_
_entity.id
_entity.type
_entity.pdbx_description
1 polymer ?
#
loop_
_entity_poly.entity_id
_entity_poly.type
_entity_poly.pdbx_seq_one_letter_code
_entity_poly.pdbx_strand_id
1 'polypeptide(L)'
;MDGKKANSMAMDCSSKILKNTEGYVSQKLQYVYKQTSNDMFGVRVPSHVLRTALFLSVVIFASVTRLYLINEPKHICWDETHFGKHANFYITGQFFFDVHPPLAKMTIAAAGLLTGYNGDFPFDKPGDQYGDVNYTGMRMLCALMGSLCVPLAYLIVWEWTRSTTASLISSCFILFDTGCLTISQYILLDPILMFYIMVAVFCVAKFQTYNKSPWSFEWWFWLSLSGINLANAFSCKWVGLFVILWAGFATVADLWNMLGDLGVSLVTVAKHFMARALCLILLPVLVYLFWFAVHFAVLKASGPGDGFFSSAFQSTLKGNELFKTSLPEHLAYGSVVTLKNNRPGGALLHSHHHLYPEEHPPAQQQVTGYSHKDPNNDWLVKKSTEPYNPNSPVEYVKHGDVIRLEHLPTKRNLHSHPQKAPITQHHYQVACYGE
;
A
#
# COMPACT_ATOMS: atom_id res chain seq x y z
N MET A 1 12.19 -65.82 -14.54
CA MET A 1 12.17 -64.58 -13.72
C MET A 1 13.33 -63.63 -14.07
N ASP A 2 14.02 -63.84 -15.19
CA ASP A 2 15.34 -63.20 -15.43
C ASP A 2 15.33 -61.99 -16.37
N GLY A 3 14.23 -61.75 -17.11
CA GLY A 3 14.14 -60.59 -18.02
C GLY A 3 13.88 -59.24 -17.34
N LYS A 4 13.23 -59.21 -16.17
CA LYS A 4 12.91 -57.95 -15.46
C LYS A 4 14.09 -57.38 -14.64
N LYS A 5 15.01 -58.23 -14.17
CA LYS A 5 16.23 -57.78 -13.46
C LYS A 5 17.27 -57.18 -14.41
N ALA A 6 17.41 -57.73 -15.63
CA ALA A 6 18.35 -57.21 -16.62
C ALA A 6 17.99 -55.78 -17.11
N ASN A 7 16.70 -55.50 -17.33
CA ASN A 7 16.26 -54.15 -17.73
C ASN A 7 16.39 -53.10 -16.61
N SER A 8 16.23 -53.49 -15.35
CA SER A 8 16.43 -52.60 -14.20
C SER A 8 17.91 -52.24 -14.01
N MET A 9 18.83 -53.18 -14.18
CA MET A 9 20.28 -52.90 -14.12
C MET A 9 20.76 -52.07 -15.31
N ALA A 10 20.21 -52.27 -16.51
CA ALA A 10 20.58 -51.48 -17.69
C ALA A 10 20.16 -50.01 -17.59
N MET A 11 18.96 -49.72 -17.05
CA MET A 11 18.50 -48.34 -16.79
C MET A 11 19.31 -47.65 -15.69
N ASP A 12 19.65 -48.34 -14.60
CA ASP A 12 20.49 -47.79 -13.53
C ASP A 12 21.91 -47.47 -14.04
N CYS A 13 22.48 -48.35 -14.86
CA CYS A 13 23.79 -48.14 -15.47
C CYS A 13 23.78 -46.98 -16.48
N SER A 14 22.74 -46.84 -17.30
CA SER A 14 22.59 -45.72 -18.25
C SER A 14 22.42 -44.38 -17.53
N SER A 15 21.66 -44.34 -16.43
CA SER A 15 21.49 -43.12 -15.61
C SER A 15 22.79 -42.68 -14.91
N LYS A 16 23.61 -43.64 -14.46
CA LYS A 16 24.92 -43.39 -13.86
C LYS A 16 25.94 -42.91 -14.88
N ILE A 17 25.90 -43.45 -16.10
CA ILE A 17 26.75 -42.99 -17.20
C ILE A 17 26.38 -41.57 -17.60
N LEU A 18 25.08 -41.24 -17.73
CA LEU A 18 24.59 -39.89 -18.04
C LEU A 18 24.99 -38.86 -16.96
N LYS A 19 24.82 -39.18 -15.67
CA LYS A 19 25.26 -38.31 -14.56
C LYS A 19 26.78 -38.11 -14.53
N ASN A 20 27.56 -39.15 -14.85
CA ASN A 20 29.02 -39.04 -14.94
C ASN A 20 29.46 -38.25 -16.19
N THR A 21 28.73 -38.35 -17.31
CA THR A 21 29.02 -37.55 -18.51
C THR A 21 28.66 -36.08 -18.33
N GLU A 22 27.55 -35.75 -17.67
CA GLU A 22 27.20 -34.37 -17.29
C GLU A 22 28.23 -33.77 -16.33
N GLY A 23 28.67 -34.53 -15.32
CA GLY A 23 29.73 -34.11 -14.40
C GLY A 23 31.07 -33.86 -15.09
N TYR A 24 31.44 -34.74 -16.04
CA TYR A 24 32.68 -34.63 -16.80
C TYR A 24 32.65 -33.46 -17.81
N VAL A 25 31.52 -33.25 -18.50
CA VAL A 25 31.33 -32.12 -19.43
C VAL A 25 31.28 -30.79 -18.68
N SER A 26 30.63 -30.73 -17.50
CA SER A 26 30.64 -29.55 -16.63
C SER A 26 32.04 -29.23 -16.09
N GLN A 27 32.83 -30.24 -15.71
CA GLN A 27 34.23 -30.06 -15.30
C GLN A 27 35.10 -29.57 -16.46
N LYS A 28 34.93 -30.13 -17.66
CA LYS A 28 35.69 -29.72 -18.85
C LYS A 28 35.31 -28.30 -19.30
N LEU A 29 34.03 -27.93 -19.23
CA LEU A 29 33.56 -26.55 -19.48
C LEU A 29 34.10 -25.58 -18.43
N GLN A 30 34.10 -25.94 -17.14
CA GLN A 30 34.74 -25.15 -16.10
C GLN A 30 36.25 -25.00 -16.33
N TYR A 31 36.94 -26.06 -16.77
CA TYR A 31 38.37 -26.03 -17.06
C TYR A 31 38.68 -25.15 -18.28
N VAL A 32 37.91 -25.28 -19.35
CA VAL A 32 38.04 -24.47 -20.58
C VAL A 32 37.70 -23.00 -20.31
N TYR A 33 36.66 -22.70 -19.51
CA TYR A 33 36.31 -21.33 -19.11
C TYR A 33 37.38 -20.70 -18.23
N LYS A 34 37.97 -21.49 -17.32
CA LYS A 34 39.09 -21.07 -16.46
C LYS A 34 40.38 -20.86 -17.26
N GLN A 35 40.49 -21.43 -18.46
CA GLN A 35 41.66 -21.32 -19.33
C GLN A 35 41.52 -20.21 -20.38
N THR A 36 40.30 -19.94 -20.87
CA THR A 36 40.04 -18.85 -21.84
C THR A 36 39.92 -17.46 -21.20
N SER A 37 39.62 -17.34 -19.91
CA SER A 37 39.60 -16.02 -19.23
C SER A 37 41.00 -15.50 -18.84
N ASN A 38 42.08 -16.25 -19.12
CA ASN A 38 43.41 -15.97 -18.56
C ASN A 38 44.36 -15.18 -19.48
N ASP A 39 44.07 -15.01 -20.77
CA ASP A 39 45.12 -14.63 -21.74
C ASP A 39 44.94 -13.29 -22.48
N MET A 40 44.20 -12.32 -21.93
CA MET A 40 44.05 -11.03 -22.64
C MET A 40 44.84 -9.83 -22.05
N PHE A 41 45.32 -9.86 -20.80
CA PHE A 41 45.99 -8.68 -20.21
C PHE A 41 47.15 -8.94 -19.22
N GLY A 42 47.68 -10.16 -19.08
CA GLY A 42 48.92 -10.40 -18.31
C GLY A 42 48.88 -10.08 -16.80
N VAL A 43 47.76 -9.61 -16.26
CA VAL A 43 47.57 -9.31 -14.83
C VAL A 43 46.49 -10.23 -14.27
N ARG A 44 46.87 -11.13 -13.35
CA ARG A 44 45.92 -11.96 -12.59
C ARG A 44 45.18 -11.10 -11.57
N VAL A 45 44.10 -10.47 -11.98
CA VAL A 45 43.17 -9.83 -11.02
C VAL A 45 42.38 -10.93 -10.32
N PRO A 46 42.36 -11.00 -8.98
CA PRO A 46 41.53 -11.97 -8.27
C PRO A 46 40.05 -11.80 -8.64
N SER A 47 39.33 -12.91 -8.84
CA SER A 47 37.93 -12.88 -9.29
C SER A 47 36.99 -12.09 -8.36
N HIS A 48 37.29 -12.07 -7.05
CA HIS A 48 36.55 -11.28 -6.08
C HIS A 48 36.78 -9.77 -6.25
N VAL A 49 38.00 -9.35 -6.59
CA VAL A 49 38.34 -7.93 -6.86
C VAL A 49 37.58 -7.46 -8.09
N LEU A 50 37.62 -8.23 -9.18
CA LEU A 50 36.89 -7.91 -10.41
C LEU A 50 35.38 -7.81 -10.16
N ARG A 51 34.80 -8.76 -9.42
CA ARG A 51 33.36 -8.75 -9.09
C ARG A 51 32.99 -7.51 -8.27
N THR A 52 33.76 -7.17 -7.25
CA THR A 52 33.52 -5.98 -6.43
C THR A 52 33.66 -4.71 -7.26
N ALA A 53 34.67 -4.61 -8.13
CA ALA A 53 34.84 -3.47 -9.02
C ALA A 53 33.65 -3.31 -9.98
N LEU A 54 33.17 -4.41 -10.58
CA LEU A 54 31.98 -4.39 -11.44
C LEU A 54 30.73 -3.98 -10.66
N PHE A 55 30.50 -4.53 -9.48
CA PHE A 55 29.39 -4.13 -8.63
C PHE A 55 29.44 -2.63 -8.28
N LEU A 56 30.60 -2.10 -7.90
CA LEU A 56 30.78 -0.67 -7.62
C LEU A 56 30.51 0.18 -8.85
N SER A 57 30.95 -0.26 -10.04
CA SER A 57 30.61 0.44 -11.28
C SER A 57 29.10 0.49 -11.53
N VAL A 58 28.38 -0.60 -11.28
CA VAL A 58 26.91 -0.65 -11.38
C VAL A 58 26.26 0.36 -10.43
N VAL A 59 26.72 0.44 -9.17
CA VAL A 59 26.23 1.43 -8.19
C VAL A 59 26.46 2.86 -8.67
N ILE A 60 27.66 3.14 -9.20
CA ILE A 60 28.01 4.47 -9.71
C ILE A 60 27.13 4.83 -10.90
N PHE A 61 27.04 3.97 -11.92
CA PHE A 61 26.22 4.24 -13.10
C PHE A 61 24.72 4.36 -12.77
N ALA A 62 24.20 3.51 -11.87
CA ALA A 62 22.82 3.61 -11.42
C ALA A 62 22.52 4.93 -10.72
N SER A 63 23.46 5.42 -9.90
CA SER A 63 23.34 6.70 -9.20
C SER A 63 23.44 7.87 -10.17
N VAL A 64 24.45 7.87 -11.04
CA VAL A 64 24.66 8.94 -12.03
C VAL A 64 23.44 9.07 -12.95
N THR A 65 22.96 7.97 -13.51
CA THR A 65 21.83 8.00 -14.46
C THR A 65 20.55 8.56 -13.85
N ARG A 66 20.22 8.22 -12.61
CA ARG A 66 18.95 8.64 -11.97
C ARG A 66 19.03 9.99 -11.26
N LEU A 67 20.20 10.35 -10.75
CA LEU A 67 20.43 11.66 -10.11
C LEU A 67 20.80 12.76 -11.11
N TYR A 68 21.10 12.39 -12.36
CA TYR A 68 21.38 13.37 -13.41
C TYR A 68 20.19 14.30 -13.61
N LEU A 69 20.45 15.61 -13.44
CA LEU A 69 19.47 16.68 -13.60
C LEU A 69 18.16 16.47 -12.82
N ILE A 70 18.23 15.97 -11.58
CA ILE A 70 17.04 15.71 -10.75
C ILE A 70 16.11 16.93 -10.52
N ASN A 71 16.69 18.13 -10.61
CA ASN A 71 15.96 19.41 -10.50
C ASN A 71 15.26 19.81 -11.79
N GLU A 72 15.46 19.08 -12.88
CA GLU A 72 14.76 19.27 -14.13
C GLU A 72 13.81 18.08 -14.37
N PRO A 73 12.56 18.32 -14.80
CA PRO A 73 11.93 19.62 -15.02
C PRO A 73 11.50 20.33 -13.72
N LYS A 74 11.63 21.68 -13.67
CA LYS A 74 11.19 22.52 -12.53
C LYS A 74 9.67 22.75 -12.42
N HIS A 75 8.88 21.79 -12.89
CA HIS A 75 7.42 21.81 -12.77
C HIS A 75 6.88 20.46 -12.33
N ILE A 76 5.64 20.47 -11.85
CA ILE A 76 4.92 19.28 -11.41
C ILE A 76 4.74 18.33 -12.59
N CYS A 77 5.15 17.08 -12.41
CA CYS A 77 4.88 16.01 -13.36
C CYS A 77 3.68 15.14 -12.92
N TRP A 78 3.04 14.47 -13.88
CA TRP A 78 1.93 13.50 -13.72
C TRP A 78 1.35 13.35 -12.28
N ASP A 79 1.80 12.34 -11.53
CA ASP A 79 1.26 11.98 -10.20
C ASP A 79 1.99 12.69 -9.03
N GLU A 80 2.95 13.57 -9.31
CA GLU A 80 3.52 14.44 -8.27
C GLU A 80 2.43 15.33 -7.66
N THR A 81 1.38 15.65 -8.42
CA THR A 81 0.18 16.33 -7.94
C THR A 81 -0.46 15.61 -6.74
N HIS A 82 -0.59 14.29 -6.80
CA HIS A 82 -1.22 13.49 -5.76
C HIS A 82 -0.28 13.26 -4.58
N PHE A 83 0.92 12.75 -4.84
CA PHE A 83 1.83 12.37 -3.76
C PHE A 83 2.51 13.57 -3.10
N GLY A 84 2.67 14.68 -3.82
CA GLY A 84 3.02 15.98 -3.26
C GLY A 84 1.95 16.50 -2.30
N LYS A 85 0.66 16.53 -2.70
CA LYS A 85 -0.44 16.88 -1.78
C LYS A 85 -0.46 16.00 -0.53
N HIS A 86 -0.27 14.68 -0.70
CA HIS A 86 -0.19 13.77 0.43
C HIS A 86 0.99 14.08 1.36
N ALA A 87 2.15 14.47 0.81
CA ALA A 87 3.29 14.91 1.61
C ALA A 87 2.94 16.15 2.45
N ASN A 88 2.22 17.11 1.89
CA ASN A 88 1.75 18.29 2.63
C ASN A 88 0.87 17.90 3.81
N PHE A 89 -0.07 16.98 3.60
CA PHE A 89 -0.96 16.53 4.66
C PHE A 89 -0.21 15.87 5.81
N TYR A 90 0.86 15.12 5.53
CA TYR A 90 1.71 14.59 6.59
C TYR A 90 2.52 15.67 7.32
N ILE A 91 3.06 16.65 6.60
CA ILE A 91 3.85 17.74 7.20
C ILE A 91 2.97 18.66 8.07
N THR A 92 1.77 18.98 7.58
CA THR A 92 0.79 19.82 8.29
C THR A 92 -0.02 19.03 9.33
N GLY A 93 0.05 17.70 9.32
CA GLY A 93 -0.69 16.82 10.20
C GLY A 93 -2.19 16.71 9.89
N GLN A 94 -2.62 17.14 8.70
CA GLN A 94 -4.01 17.10 8.25
C GLN A 94 -4.41 15.70 7.78
N PHE A 95 -5.52 15.19 8.27
CA PHE A 95 -6.03 13.89 7.87
C PHE A 95 -6.54 13.90 6.42
N PHE A 96 -6.25 12.84 5.67
CA PHE A 96 -6.72 12.67 4.30
C PHE A 96 -7.04 11.20 4.02
N PHE A 97 -7.87 10.98 3.00
CA PHE A 97 -8.18 9.63 2.51
C PHE A 97 -7.46 9.37 1.19
N ASP A 98 -6.84 8.20 1.06
CA ASP A 98 -6.25 7.73 -0.18
C ASP A 98 -6.32 6.20 -0.28
N VAL A 99 -6.29 5.69 -1.51
CA VAL A 99 -6.37 4.26 -1.81
C VAL A 99 -5.11 3.48 -1.43
N HIS A 100 -3.95 4.13 -1.36
CA HIS A 100 -2.68 3.45 -1.10
C HIS A 100 -2.33 3.43 0.39
N PRO A 101 -1.68 2.36 0.89
CA PRO A 101 -1.12 2.35 2.23
C PRO A 101 -0.06 3.45 2.48
N PRO A 102 0.27 3.76 3.75
CA PRO A 102 0.86 5.06 4.08
C PRO A 102 2.39 5.16 3.93
N LEU A 103 3.14 4.05 3.91
CA LEU A 103 4.61 4.07 4.09
C LEU A 103 5.32 4.96 3.07
N ALA A 104 5.06 4.77 1.77
CA ALA A 104 5.76 5.52 0.73
C ALA A 104 5.47 7.02 0.84
N LYS A 105 4.21 7.41 1.10
CA LYS A 105 3.83 8.82 1.27
C LYS A 105 4.47 9.45 2.51
N MET A 106 4.51 8.72 3.63
CA MET A 106 5.20 9.19 4.84
C MET A 106 6.70 9.36 4.62
N THR A 107 7.33 8.46 3.86
CA THR A 107 8.77 8.55 3.56
C THR A 107 9.07 9.75 2.66
N ILE A 108 8.21 10.02 1.66
CA ILE A 108 8.29 11.21 0.82
C ILE A 108 8.16 12.48 1.67
N ALA A 109 7.14 12.55 2.54
CA ALA A 109 6.94 13.68 3.44
C ALA A 109 8.15 13.92 4.35
N ALA A 110 8.71 12.85 4.92
CA ALA A 110 9.90 12.91 5.75
C ALA A 110 11.12 13.43 4.98
N ALA A 111 11.33 12.99 3.73
CA ALA A 111 12.41 13.51 2.89
C ALA A 111 12.23 15.00 2.60
N GLY A 112 11.01 15.44 2.25
CA GLY A 112 10.71 16.85 2.06
C GLY A 112 11.05 17.67 3.32
N LEU A 113 10.51 17.26 4.46
CA LEU A 113 10.73 17.94 5.75
C LEU A 113 12.22 18.04 6.11
N LEU A 114 12.98 16.95 5.96
CA LEU A 114 14.41 16.90 6.25
C LEU A 114 15.25 17.80 5.33
N THR A 115 14.75 18.10 4.13
CA THR A 115 15.41 19.00 3.16
C THR A 115 14.86 20.42 3.16
N GLY A 116 14.02 20.78 4.13
CA GLY A 116 13.50 22.14 4.29
C GLY A 116 12.26 22.47 3.46
N TYR A 117 11.46 21.48 3.07
CA TYR A 117 10.11 21.69 2.56
C TYR A 117 9.11 21.87 3.72
N ASN A 118 8.24 22.87 3.62
CA ASN A 118 7.31 23.29 4.67
C ASN A 118 5.87 22.78 4.50
N GLY A 119 5.52 22.15 3.37
CA GLY A 119 4.16 21.65 3.14
C GLY A 119 3.16 22.66 2.57
N ASP A 120 3.62 23.84 2.12
CA ASP A 120 2.72 24.93 1.70
C ASP A 120 2.44 24.98 0.19
N PHE A 121 3.20 24.23 -0.63
CA PHE A 121 3.03 24.24 -2.08
C PHE A 121 1.84 23.37 -2.51
N PRO A 122 0.84 23.88 -3.24
CA PRO A 122 -0.48 23.22 -3.38
C PRO A 122 -0.49 21.96 -4.24
N PHE A 123 0.50 21.76 -5.13
CA PHE A 123 0.57 20.62 -6.04
C PHE A 123 -0.66 20.44 -6.97
N ASP A 124 -1.22 21.52 -7.52
CA ASP A 124 -2.54 21.49 -8.15
C ASP A 124 -2.65 20.70 -9.45
N LYS A 125 -1.86 21.04 -10.48
CA LYS A 125 -1.90 20.38 -11.79
C LYS A 125 -0.52 20.19 -12.40
N PRO A 126 -0.34 19.19 -13.29
CA PRO A 126 0.91 19.02 -14.01
C PRO A 126 1.25 20.28 -14.83
N GLY A 127 2.53 20.65 -14.84
CA GLY A 127 3.04 21.85 -15.51
C GLY A 127 3.15 23.08 -14.63
N ASP A 128 2.54 23.12 -13.44
CA ASP A 128 2.74 24.22 -12.51
C ASP A 128 4.20 24.29 -12.05
N GLN A 129 4.77 25.48 -12.04
CA GLN A 129 6.18 25.70 -11.69
C GLN A 129 6.36 25.66 -10.18
N TYR A 130 7.45 25.03 -9.73
CA TYR A 130 7.79 24.98 -8.31
C TYR A 130 8.25 26.32 -7.73
N GLY A 131 8.77 27.23 -8.57
CA GLY A 131 9.37 28.49 -8.09
C GLY A 131 10.54 28.21 -7.12
N ASP A 132 10.50 28.85 -5.95
CA ASP A 132 11.54 28.74 -4.91
C ASP A 132 11.27 27.60 -3.89
N VAL A 133 10.36 26.69 -4.19
CA VAL A 133 9.99 25.59 -3.29
C VAL A 133 11.07 24.50 -3.25
N ASN A 134 11.40 24.03 -2.05
CA ASN A 134 12.39 22.96 -1.81
C ASN A 134 11.84 21.54 -2.08
N TYR A 135 11.38 21.24 -3.29
CA TYR A 135 10.84 19.92 -3.65
C TYR A 135 11.92 18.85 -3.92
N THR A 136 13.16 19.29 -4.20
CA THR A 136 14.28 18.43 -4.65
C THR A 136 14.52 17.23 -3.73
N GLY A 137 14.41 17.39 -2.41
CA GLY A 137 14.65 16.28 -1.47
C GLY A 137 13.71 15.10 -1.67
N MET A 138 12.46 15.38 -2.06
CA MET A 138 11.47 14.34 -2.34
C MET A 138 11.83 13.54 -3.61
N ARG A 139 12.25 14.24 -4.69
CA ARG A 139 12.75 13.58 -5.92
C ARG A 139 14.04 12.83 -5.67
N MET A 140 14.96 13.39 -4.88
CA MET A 140 16.21 12.74 -4.49
C MET A 140 15.96 11.41 -3.77
N LEU A 141 15.04 11.37 -2.81
CA LEU A 141 14.66 10.11 -2.16
C LEU A 141 14.18 9.07 -3.18
N CYS A 142 13.28 9.47 -4.09
CA CYS A 142 12.73 8.56 -5.10
C CYS A 142 13.83 8.05 -6.03
N ALA A 143 14.71 8.92 -6.50
CA ALA A 143 15.81 8.58 -7.39
C ALA A 143 16.85 7.68 -6.70
N LEU A 144 17.12 7.90 -5.41
CA LEU A 144 18.00 7.04 -4.62
C LEU A 144 17.39 5.64 -4.41
N MET A 145 16.11 5.54 -4.07
CA MET A 145 15.44 4.25 -3.91
C MET A 145 15.36 3.49 -5.24
N GLY A 146 15.05 4.20 -6.33
CA GLY A 146 15.06 3.65 -7.67
C GLY A 146 16.45 3.26 -8.17
N SER A 147 17.51 3.97 -7.75
CA SER A 147 18.89 3.63 -8.14
C SER A 147 19.37 2.36 -7.46
N LEU A 148 18.96 2.11 -6.22
CA LEU A 148 19.26 0.89 -5.48
C LEU A 148 18.62 -0.36 -6.09
N CYS A 149 17.58 -0.24 -6.91
CA CYS A 149 16.99 -1.38 -7.63
C CYS A 149 18.01 -2.06 -8.57
N VAL A 150 18.91 -1.28 -9.20
CA VAL A 150 19.91 -1.79 -10.14
C VAL A 150 20.96 -2.69 -9.45
N PRO A 151 21.70 -2.25 -8.40
CA PRO A 151 22.61 -3.11 -7.69
C PRO A 151 21.90 -4.25 -6.95
N LEU A 152 20.64 -4.08 -6.52
CA LEU A 152 19.88 -5.21 -5.97
C LEU A 152 19.65 -6.31 -7.01
N ALA A 153 19.36 -5.96 -8.27
CA ALA A 153 19.26 -6.95 -9.36
C ALA A 153 20.57 -7.70 -9.59
N TYR A 154 21.72 -7.00 -9.49
CA TYR A 154 23.03 -7.65 -9.50
C TYR A 154 23.13 -8.70 -8.40
N LEU A 155 22.83 -8.30 -7.17
CA LEU A 155 23.00 -9.14 -5.98
C LEU A 155 22.05 -10.33 -5.99
N ILE A 156 20.79 -10.14 -6.37
CA ILE A 156 19.79 -11.22 -6.46
C ILE A 156 20.25 -12.29 -7.45
N VAL A 157 20.62 -11.88 -8.67
CA VAL A 157 21.06 -12.84 -9.70
C VAL A 157 22.39 -13.48 -9.32
N TRP A 158 23.28 -12.76 -8.65
CA TRP A 158 24.50 -13.33 -8.10
C TRP A 158 24.21 -14.41 -7.06
N GLU A 159 23.26 -14.20 -6.16
CA GLU A 159 22.91 -15.17 -5.12
C GLU A 159 22.36 -16.48 -5.70
N TRP A 160 21.57 -16.41 -6.77
CA TRP A 160 21.01 -17.59 -7.42
C TRP A 160 21.96 -18.29 -8.40
N THR A 161 22.74 -17.54 -9.18
CA THR A 161 23.52 -18.11 -10.31
C THR A 161 24.99 -18.26 -10.01
N ARG A 162 25.53 -17.50 -9.05
CA ARG A 162 26.98 -17.34 -8.81
C ARG A 162 27.76 -16.91 -10.06
N SER A 163 27.08 -16.31 -11.04
CA SER A 163 27.67 -15.85 -12.30
C SER A 163 27.74 -14.33 -12.33
N THR A 164 28.97 -13.80 -12.41
CA THR A 164 29.23 -12.35 -12.50
C THR A 164 28.62 -11.78 -13.79
N THR A 165 28.73 -12.53 -14.89
CA THR A 165 28.19 -12.11 -16.19
C THR A 165 26.67 -12.03 -16.17
N ALA A 166 25.98 -13.03 -15.61
CA ALA A 166 24.53 -13.00 -15.50
C ALA A 166 24.05 -11.84 -14.62
N SER A 167 24.76 -11.57 -13.53
CA SER A 167 24.47 -10.47 -12.59
C SER A 167 24.68 -9.10 -13.24
N LEU A 168 25.70 -8.97 -14.10
CA LEU A 168 25.92 -7.74 -14.85
C LEU A 168 24.81 -7.51 -15.87
N ILE A 169 24.44 -8.56 -16.63
CA ILE A 169 23.36 -8.48 -17.63
C ILE A 169 22.03 -8.09 -16.98
N SER A 170 21.67 -8.69 -15.83
CA SER A 170 20.43 -8.35 -15.12
C SER A 170 20.40 -6.89 -14.66
N SER A 171 21.54 -6.39 -14.19
CA SER A 171 21.69 -4.99 -13.80
C SER A 171 21.56 -4.06 -15.00
N CYS A 172 22.17 -4.42 -16.14
CA CYS A 172 22.08 -3.64 -17.37
C CYS A 172 20.63 -3.51 -17.87
N PHE A 173 19.80 -4.56 -17.74
CA PHE A 173 18.39 -4.46 -18.12
C PHE A 173 17.66 -3.36 -17.34
N ILE A 174 17.84 -3.26 -16.01
CA ILE A 174 17.18 -2.21 -15.22
C ILE A 174 17.89 -0.85 -15.34
N LEU A 175 19.20 -0.85 -15.56
CA LEU A 175 20.00 0.36 -15.71
C LEU A 175 19.60 1.14 -16.96
N PHE A 176 19.41 0.43 -18.09
CA PHE A 176 19.12 1.02 -19.39
C PHE A 176 17.62 1.00 -19.76
N ASP A 177 16.75 0.51 -18.88
CA ASP A 177 15.31 0.62 -19.05
C ASP A 177 14.85 2.07 -18.78
N THR A 178 14.34 2.72 -19.82
CA THR A 178 13.90 4.11 -19.76
C THR A 178 12.68 4.29 -18.87
N GLY A 179 11.79 3.31 -18.77
CA GLY A 179 10.62 3.37 -17.90
C GLY A 179 11.01 3.37 -16.42
N CYS A 180 11.92 2.46 -16.02
CA CYS A 180 12.47 2.39 -14.67
C CYS A 180 13.30 3.63 -14.31
N LEU A 181 14.00 4.21 -15.29
CA LEU A 181 14.69 5.48 -15.12
C LEU A 181 13.67 6.60 -14.83
N THR A 182 12.73 6.84 -15.75
CA THR A 182 11.75 7.94 -15.67
C THR A 182 10.90 7.84 -14.41
N ILE A 183 10.35 6.67 -14.07
CA ILE A 183 9.50 6.52 -12.89
C ILE A 183 10.26 6.79 -11.58
N SER A 184 11.59 6.61 -11.57
CA SER A 184 12.42 6.83 -10.38
C SER A 184 12.74 8.28 -10.05
N GLN A 185 12.61 9.20 -11.02
CA GLN A 185 13.10 10.57 -10.84
C GLN A 185 12.06 11.54 -10.26
N TYR A 186 10.80 11.14 -10.19
CA TYR A 186 9.68 11.98 -9.77
C TYR A 186 9.18 11.60 -8.37
N ILE A 187 8.41 12.51 -7.76
CA ILE A 187 7.77 12.31 -6.45
C ILE A 187 6.63 11.29 -6.59
N LEU A 188 6.99 10.01 -6.61
CA LEU A 188 6.10 8.88 -6.84
C LEU A 188 6.27 7.80 -5.77
N LEU A 189 5.26 6.96 -5.59
CA LEU A 189 5.33 5.82 -4.67
C LEU A 189 6.10 4.65 -5.27
N ASP A 190 6.06 4.52 -6.58
CA ASP A 190 6.57 3.37 -7.32
C ASP A 190 8.09 3.12 -7.11
N PRO A 191 8.96 4.13 -7.00
CA PRO A 191 10.39 3.90 -6.73
C PRO A 191 10.65 3.27 -5.36
N ILE A 192 9.90 3.70 -4.34
CA ILE A 192 9.97 3.17 -2.98
C ILE A 192 9.38 1.75 -2.93
N LEU A 193 8.27 1.53 -3.64
CA LEU A 193 7.66 0.20 -3.80
C LEU A 193 8.63 -0.78 -4.48
N MET A 194 9.20 -0.39 -5.63
CA MET A 194 10.16 -1.21 -6.37
C MET A 194 11.37 -1.54 -5.51
N PHE A 195 11.89 -0.56 -4.77
CA PHE A 195 12.98 -0.80 -3.81
C PHE A 195 12.63 -1.89 -2.80
N TYR A 196 11.50 -1.78 -2.10
CA TYR A 196 11.11 -2.79 -1.12
C TYR A 196 10.79 -4.16 -1.74
N ILE A 197 10.24 -4.21 -2.96
CA ILE A 197 10.08 -5.46 -3.72
C ILE A 197 11.46 -6.09 -3.96
N MET A 198 12.43 -5.33 -4.45
CA MET A 198 13.78 -5.83 -4.75
C MET A 198 14.50 -6.27 -3.47
N VAL A 199 14.38 -5.53 -2.37
CA VAL A 199 14.96 -5.93 -1.08
C VAL A 199 14.28 -7.20 -0.55
N ALA A 200 12.96 -7.33 -0.67
CA ALA A 200 12.24 -8.53 -0.26
C ALA A 200 12.71 -9.77 -1.05
N VAL A 201 12.81 -9.66 -2.37
CA VAL A 201 13.32 -10.72 -3.24
C VAL A 201 14.76 -11.07 -2.89
N PHE A 202 15.61 -10.06 -2.66
CA PHE A 202 16.99 -10.28 -2.21
C PHE A 202 17.06 -11.01 -0.88
N CYS A 203 16.25 -10.63 0.11
CA CYS A 203 16.21 -11.31 1.40
C CYS A 203 15.75 -12.77 1.26
N VAL A 204 14.76 -13.05 0.39
CA VAL A 204 14.33 -14.42 0.09
C VAL A 204 15.46 -15.22 -0.57
N ALA A 205 16.16 -14.62 -1.54
CA ALA A 205 17.33 -15.26 -2.16
C ALA A 205 18.43 -15.56 -1.13
N LYS A 206 18.72 -14.63 -0.22
CA LYS A 206 19.67 -14.85 0.89
C LYS A 206 19.19 -15.95 1.82
N PHE A 207 17.94 -15.93 2.24
CA PHE A 207 17.35 -16.97 3.08
C PHE A 207 17.55 -18.37 2.48
N GLN A 208 17.31 -18.53 1.17
CA GLN A 208 17.51 -19.79 0.46
C GLN A 208 18.96 -20.29 0.51
N THR A 209 19.95 -19.40 0.56
CA THR A 209 21.37 -19.80 0.69
C THR A 209 21.70 -20.47 2.02
N TYR A 210 20.92 -20.16 3.06
CA TYR A 210 21.05 -20.75 4.40
C TYR A 210 20.16 -21.98 4.61
N ASN A 211 19.52 -22.52 3.56
CA ASN A 211 18.71 -23.75 3.66
C ASN A 211 19.51 -24.96 4.18
N LYS A 212 20.84 -24.97 4.01
CA LYS A 212 21.73 -26.02 4.54
C LYS A 212 22.11 -25.84 6.02
N SER A 213 21.85 -24.67 6.59
CA SER A 213 22.13 -24.32 7.98
C SER A 213 20.87 -23.76 8.65
N PRO A 214 19.78 -24.54 8.71
CA PRO A 214 18.53 -24.06 9.31
C PRO A 214 18.74 -23.74 10.79
N TRP A 215 17.94 -22.81 11.32
CA TRP A 215 17.98 -22.37 12.71
C TRP A 215 19.21 -21.55 13.12
N SER A 216 20.13 -21.25 12.19
CA SER A 216 21.23 -20.31 12.47
C SER A 216 20.70 -18.89 12.67
N PHE A 217 21.54 -18.02 13.24
CA PHE A 217 21.21 -16.60 13.36
C PHE A 217 20.92 -15.97 11.99
N GLU A 218 21.77 -16.26 10.99
CA GLU A 218 21.62 -15.76 9.63
C GLU A 218 20.33 -16.26 8.99
N TRP A 219 19.95 -17.52 9.22
CA TRP A 219 18.69 -18.08 8.73
C TRP A 219 17.49 -17.29 9.25
N TRP A 220 17.43 -17.05 10.56
CA TRP A 220 16.36 -16.26 11.18
C TRP A 220 16.39 -14.78 10.77
N PHE A 221 17.60 -14.21 10.66
CA PHE A 221 17.81 -12.83 10.24
C PHE A 221 17.24 -12.59 8.85
N TRP A 222 17.64 -13.41 7.86
CA TRP A 222 17.15 -13.26 6.49
C TRP A 222 15.66 -13.60 6.36
N LEU A 223 15.18 -14.62 7.06
CA LEU A 223 13.75 -14.96 7.07
C LEU A 223 12.88 -13.81 7.62
N SER A 224 13.29 -13.22 8.73
CA SER A 224 12.57 -12.10 9.35
C SER A 224 12.65 -10.84 8.48
N LEU A 225 13.83 -10.57 7.91
CA LEU A 225 14.03 -9.43 7.02
C LEU A 225 13.23 -9.56 5.71
N SER A 226 13.05 -10.77 5.18
CA SER A 226 12.10 -11.04 4.09
C SER A 226 10.69 -10.62 4.48
N GLY A 227 10.19 -11.06 5.64
CA GLY A 227 8.87 -10.68 6.14
C GLY A 227 8.67 -9.16 6.27
N ILE A 228 9.63 -8.48 6.89
CA ILE A 228 9.60 -7.03 7.08
C ILE A 228 9.53 -6.31 5.73
N ASN A 229 10.36 -6.70 4.76
CA ASN A 229 10.39 -6.01 3.46
C ASN A 229 9.21 -6.37 2.56
N LEU A 230 8.66 -7.58 2.67
CA LEU A 230 7.38 -7.95 2.05
C LEU A 230 6.24 -7.05 2.56
N ALA A 231 6.18 -6.82 3.88
CA ALA A 231 5.22 -5.91 4.47
C ALA A 231 5.46 -4.45 4.09
N ASN A 232 6.71 -4.00 4.02
CA ASN A 232 7.02 -2.64 3.56
C ASN A 232 6.58 -2.42 2.11
N ALA A 233 6.81 -3.38 1.21
CA ALA A 233 6.31 -3.30 -0.16
C ALA A 233 4.77 -3.18 -0.19
N PHE A 234 4.07 -4.02 0.57
CA PHE A 234 2.60 -3.96 0.69
C PHE A 234 2.11 -2.66 1.36
N SER A 235 2.90 -2.10 2.28
CA SER A 235 2.63 -0.83 2.97
C SER A 235 2.93 0.40 2.10
N CYS A 236 3.57 0.24 0.94
CA CYS A 236 3.68 1.28 -0.07
C CYS A 236 2.47 1.26 -1.02
N LYS A 237 2.10 0.08 -1.53
CA LYS A 237 1.00 -0.12 -2.49
C LYS A 237 0.53 -1.57 -2.40
N TRP A 238 -0.78 -1.81 -2.53
CA TRP A 238 -1.32 -3.17 -2.49
C TRP A 238 -0.86 -4.09 -3.62
N VAL A 239 -0.28 -3.54 -4.70
CA VAL A 239 0.43 -4.34 -5.73
C VAL A 239 1.61 -5.13 -5.12
N GLY A 240 2.15 -4.72 -3.97
CA GLY A 240 3.10 -5.50 -3.17
C GLY A 240 2.56 -6.87 -2.73
N LEU A 241 1.25 -7.12 -2.83
CA LEU A 241 0.66 -8.44 -2.65
C LEU A 241 1.28 -9.47 -3.60
N PHE A 242 1.65 -9.09 -4.82
CA PHE A 242 2.20 -10.04 -5.79
C PHE A 242 3.57 -10.58 -5.38
N VAL A 243 4.42 -9.77 -4.74
CA VAL A 243 5.69 -10.28 -4.19
C VAL A 243 5.45 -11.16 -2.95
N ILE A 244 4.42 -10.86 -2.16
CA ILE A 244 3.98 -11.73 -1.04
C ILE A 244 3.52 -13.08 -1.57
N LEU A 245 2.67 -13.09 -2.62
CA LEU A 245 2.18 -14.32 -3.24
C LEU A 245 3.34 -15.14 -3.84
N TRP A 246 4.25 -14.49 -4.55
CA TRP A 246 5.45 -15.15 -5.07
C TRP A 246 6.30 -15.78 -3.96
N ALA A 247 6.60 -15.03 -2.90
CA ALA A 247 7.35 -15.55 -1.76
C ALA A 247 6.58 -16.68 -1.04
N GLY A 248 5.26 -16.57 -0.96
CA GLY A 248 4.36 -17.60 -0.43
C GLY A 248 4.42 -18.89 -1.25
N PHE A 249 4.31 -18.81 -2.58
CA PHE A 249 4.43 -19.97 -3.45
C PHE A 249 5.82 -20.61 -3.37
N ALA A 250 6.89 -19.82 -3.35
CA ALA A 250 8.24 -20.33 -3.14
C ALA A 250 8.37 -21.06 -1.79
N THR A 251 7.77 -20.50 -0.74
CA THR A 251 7.76 -21.08 0.61
C THR A 251 6.96 -22.39 0.66
N VAL A 252 5.80 -22.44 0.01
CA VAL A 252 4.98 -23.66 -0.10
C VAL A 252 5.72 -24.74 -0.87
N ALA A 253 6.39 -24.41 -1.98
CA ALA A 253 7.21 -25.34 -2.73
C ALA A 253 8.39 -25.89 -1.89
N ASP A 254 9.07 -25.03 -1.13
CA ASP A 254 10.13 -25.45 -0.21
C ASP A 254 9.63 -26.42 0.87
N LEU A 255 8.48 -26.12 1.49
CA LEU A 255 7.87 -26.97 2.50
C LEU A 255 7.37 -28.31 1.90
N TRP A 256 6.84 -28.27 0.68
CA TRP A 256 6.43 -29.47 -0.04
C TRP A 256 7.60 -30.41 -0.33
N ASN A 257 8.72 -29.85 -0.82
CA ASN A 257 9.95 -30.63 -1.05
C ASN A 257 10.49 -31.23 0.25
N MET A 258 10.43 -30.48 1.35
CA MET A 258 10.86 -30.98 2.67
C MET A 258 9.94 -32.07 3.21
N LEU A 259 8.62 -31.98 2.96
CA LEU A 259 7.66 -33.03 3.33
C LEU A 259 7.89 -34.31 2.53
N GLY A 260 8.33 -34.19 1.27
CA GLY A 260 8.69 -35.33 0.42
C GLY A 260 10.02 -36.00 0.76
N ASP A 261 10.87 -35.36 1.56
CA ASP A 261 12.14 -35.94 2.00
C ASP A 261 11.92 -36.89 3.18
N LEU A 262 11.98 -38.20 2.89
CA LEU A 262 11.80 -39.27 3.88
C LEU A 262 12.88 -39.27 4.98
N GLY A 263 13.99 -38.53 4.80
CA GLY A 263 15.01 -38.34 5.82
C GLY A 263 14.66 -37.27 6.87
N VAL A 264 13.61 -36.48 6.65
CA VAL A 264 13.21 -35.38 7.54
C VAL A 264 11.99 -35.79 8.38
N SER A 265 12.11 -35.63 9.71
CA SER A 265 10.99 -35.93 10.61
C SER A 265 9.82 -34.94 10.42
N LEU A 266 8.58 -35.41 10.60
CA LEU A 266 7.39 -34.54 10.57
C LEU A 266 7.45 -33.40 11.59
N VAL A 267 8.11 -33.62 12.73
CA VAL A 267 8.33 -32.58 13.75
C VAL A 267 9.22 -31.47 13.21
N THR A 268 10.26 -31.81 12.45
CA THR A 268 11.14 -30.84 11.79
C THR A 268 10.38 -30.02 10.74
N VAL A 269 9.54 -30.69 9.94
CA VAL A 269 8.65 -30.01 8.97
C VAL A 269 7.71 -29.03 9.68
N ALA A 270 7.06 -29.46 10.77
CA ALA A 270 6.17 -28.63 11.56
C ALA A 270 6.88 -27.40 12.14
N LYS A 271 8.10 -27.58 12.67
CA LYS A 271 8.93 -26.44 13.14
C LYS A 271 9.21 -25.46 12.00
N HIS A 272 9.63 -25.95 10.84
CA HIS A 272 9.90 -25.10 9.67
C HIS A 272 8.65 -24.35 9.18
N PHE A 273 7.49 -25.00 9.20
CA PHE A 273 6.21 -24.37 8.91
C PHE A 273 5.92 -23.24 9.91
N MET A 274 6.04 -23.49 11.21
CA MET A 274 5.77 -22.49 12.25
C MET A 274 6.72 -21.29 12.16
N ALA A 275 8.00 -21.52 11.91
CA ALA A 275 8.97 -20.44 11.73
C ALA A 275 8.62 -19.53 10.54
N ARG A 276 8.23 -20.14 9.40
CA ARG A 276 7.79 -19.40 8.21
C ARG A 276 6.46 -18.70 8.43
N ALA A 277 5.49 -19.31 9.11
CA ALA A 277 4.22 -18.65 9.46
C ALA A 277 4.46 -17.43 10.37
N LEU A 278 5.36 -17.54 11.35
CA LEU A 278 5.69 -16.44 12.24
C LEU A 278 6.37 -15.28 11.48
N CYS A 279 7.39 -15.56 10.68
CA CYS A 279 8.16 -14.52 10.00
C CYS A 279 7.55 -14.01 8.69
N LEU A 280 6.76 -14.80 7.98
CA LEU A 280 6.20 -14.46 6.66
C LEU A 280 4.69 -14.20 6.67
N ILE A 281 4.03 -14.34 7.83
CA ILE A 281 2.60 -13.97 8.00
C ILE A 281 2.43 -13.04 9.19
N LEU A 282 2.71 -13.51 10.41
CA LEU A 282 2.45 -12.74 11.63
C LEU A 282 3.29 -11.45 11.67
N LEU A 283 4.60 -11.55 11.47
CA LEU A 283 5.50 -10.39 11.46
C LEU A 283 5.10 -9.36 10.38
N PRO A 284 4.82 -9.75 9.11
CA PRO A 284 4.33 -8.83 8.10
C PRO A 284 3.05 -8.10 8.48
N VAL A 285 2.08 -8.80 9.09
CA VAL A 285 0.83 -8.18 9.58
C VAL A 285 1.15 -7.12 10.63
N LEU A 286 2.05 -7.42 11.57
CA LEU A 286 2.46 -6.46 12.60
C LEU A 286 3.15 -5.23 12.01
N VAL A 287 4.03 -5.40 11.01
CA VAL A 287 4.71 -4.28 10.32
C VAL A 287 3.70 -3.43 9.54
N TYR A 288 2.74 -4.05 8.86
CA TYR A 288 1.67 -3.32 8.16
C TYR A 288 0.83 -2.48 9.13
N LEU A 289 0.39 -3.09 10.24
CA LEU A 289 -0.37 -2.39 11.28
C LEU A 289 0.46 -1.27 11.94
N PHE A 290 1.76 -1.48 12.13
CA PHE A 290 2.67 -0.46 12.65
C PHE A 290 2.67 0.80 11.78
N TRP A 291 2.76 0.67 10.45
CA TRP A 291 2.75 1.84 9.57
C TRP A 291 1.41 2.59 9.58
N PHE A 292 0.28 1.89 9.74
CA PHE A 292 -1.01 2.54 9.95
C PHE A 292 -1.12 3.21 11.32
N ALA A 293 -0.56 2.61 12.37
CA ALA A 293 -0.50 3.23 13.69
C ALA A 293 0.32 4.53 13.63
N VAL A 294 1.45 4.55 12.93
CA VAL A 294 2.24 5.76 12.68
C VAL A 294 1.42 6.79 11.88
N HIS A 295 0.75 6.37 10.80
CA HIS A 295 -0.10 7.24 9.99
C HIS A 295 -1.16 7.98 10.82
N PHE A 296 -1.94 7.26 11.63
CA PHE A 296 -2.95 7.87 12.51
C PHE A 296 -2.33 8.68 13.66
N ALA A 297 -1.14 8.31 14.12
CA ALA A 297 -0.44 9.08 15.14
C ALA A 297 0.12 10.41 14.62
N VAL A 298 0.43 10.51 13.32
CA VAL A 298 0.92 11.75 12.68
C VAL A 298 -0.24 12.67 12.30
N LEU A 299 -1.31 12.13 11.70
CA LEU A 299 -2.43 12.91 11.18
C LEU A 299 -3.49 13.21 12.26
N LYS A 300 -3.26 14.26 13.06
CA LYS A 300 -4.12 14.62 14.19
C LYS A 300 -5.07 15.80 13.91
N ALA A 301 -4.97 16.46 12.77
CA ALA A 301 -5.83 17.58 12.39
C ALA A 301 -6.87 17.14 11.35
N SER A 302 -8.00 17.86 11.32
CA SER A 302 -9.01 17.70 10.27
C SER A 302 -8.43 18.13 8.91
N GLY A 303 -8.87 17.47 7.85
CA GLY A 303 -8.37 17.68 6.49
C GLY A 303 -9.27 17.04 5.45
N PRO A 304 -8.90 17.13 4.16
CA PRO A 304 -9.74 16.68 3.06
C PRO A 304 -9.85 15.15 3.04
N GLY A 305 -10.93 14.63 3.63
CA GLY A 305 -11.25 13.20 3.64
C GLY A 305 -11.75 12.67 4.98
N ASP A 306 -11.73 13.46 6.05
CA ASP A 306 -12.30 13.05 7.34
C ASP A 306 -13.81 12.78 7.29
N GLY A 307 -14.53 13.42 6.35
CA GLY A 307 -15.95 13.22 6.07
C GLY A 307 -16.36 11.77 5.81
N PHE A 308 -15.47 10.97 5.21
CA PHE A 308 -15.69 9.56 4.90
C PHE A 308 -15.66 8.65 6.14
N PHE A 309 -15.16 9.15 7.27
CA PHE A 309 -15.03 8.39 8.50
C PHE A 309 -16.20 8.61 9.46
N SER A 310 -16.28 7.76 10.49
CA SER A 310 -17.31 7.87 11.52
C SER A 310 -17.17 9.19 12.28
N SER A 311 -18.29 9.71 12.80
CA SER A 311 -18.29 10.91 13.63
C SER A 311 -17.41 10.74 14.88
N ALA A 312 -17.33 9.52 15.42
CA ALA A 312 -16.42 9.18 16.51
C ALA A 312 -14.95 9.42 16.13
N PHE A 313 -14.51 8.98 14.95
CA PHE A 313 -13.15 9.25 14.46
C PHE A 313 -12.93 10.74 14.23
N GLN A 314 -13.88 11.43 13.56
CA GLN A 314 -13.80 12.88 13.31
C GLN A 314 -13.66 13.69 14.60
N SER A 315 -14.32 13.27 15.69
CA SER A 315 -14.21 13.93 17.00
C SER A 315 -12.81 13.91 17.61
N THR A 316 -11.91 13.04 17.11
CA THR A 316 -10.51 12.96 17.56
C THR A 316 -9.59 13.94 16.83
N LEU A 317 -10.03 14.51 15.71
CA LEU A 317 -9.22 15.34 14.82
C LEU A 317 -9.32 16.82 15.20
N LYS A 318 -8.19 17.46 15.52
CA LYS A 318 -8.11 18.89 15.83
C LYS A 318 -8.62 19.74 14.68
N GLY A 319 -9.44 20.74 14.98
CA GLY A 319 -10.02 21.63 13.96
C GLY A 319 -11.30 21.10 13.32
N ASN A 320 -11.72 19.86 13.61
CA ASN A 320 -13.08 19.42 13.28
C ASN A 320 -14.08 20.07 14.25
N GLU A 321 -15.29 20.42 13.80
CA GLU A 321 -16.33 20.98 14.67
C GLU A 321 -16.80 20.00 15.77
N LEU A 322 -16.58 18.70 15.59
CA LEU A 322 -16.86 17.66 16.58
C LEU A 322 -15.72 17.51 17.61
N PHE A 323 -14.59 18.19 17.41
CA PHE A 323 -13.41 18.04 18.24
C PHE A 323 -13.67 18.58 19.66
N LYS A 324 -13.72 17.66 20.63
CA LYS A 324 -13.97 17.95 22.05
C LYS A 324 -15.28 18.72 22.31
N THR A 325 -16.26 18.61 21.41
CA THR A 325 -17.56 19.25 21.59
C THR A 325 -18.38 18.45 22.60
N SER A 326 -18.92 19.13 23.61
CA SER A 326 -19.90 18.55 24.53
C SER A 326 -21.25 18.45 23.83
N LEU A 327 -21.52 17.28 23.23
CA LEU A 327 -22.82 16.98 22.66
C LEU A 327 -23.77 16.49 23.76
N PRO A 328 -25.04 16.91 23.76
CA PRO A 328 -26.05 16.36 24.67
C PRO A 328 -26.15 14.84 24.48
N GLU A 329 -26.10 14.09 25.57
CA GLU A 329 -26.20 12.62 25.55
C GLU A 329 -27.61 12.14 25.18
N HIS A 330 -28.63 12.90 25.58
CA HIS A 330 -30.03 12.54 25.40
C HIS A 330 -30.71 13.41 24.35
N LEU A 331 -31.45 12.76 23.46
CA LEU A 331 -32.32 13.42 22.50
C LEU A 331 -33.59 13.91 23.21
N ALA A 332 -33.93 15.19 23.04
CA ALA A 332 -35.19 15.77 23.53
C ALA A 332 -36.07 16.27 22.38
N TYR A 333 -37.37 16.31 22.60
CA TYR A 333 -38.28 17.02 21.70
C TYR A 333 -37.87 18.51 21.64
N GLY A 334 -37.79 19.06 20.44
CA GLY A 334 -37.24 20.39 20.19
C GLY A 334 -35.75 20.42 19.85
N SER A 335 -35.04 19.29 19.94
CA SER A 335 -33.63 19.22 19.53
C SER A 335 -33.49 19.39 18.02
N VAL A 336 -32.50 20.18 17.62
CA VAL A 336 -32.02 20.23 16.24
C VAL A 336 -30.86 19.26 16.10
N VAL A 337 -30.97 18.32 15.16
CA VAL A 337 -29.99 17.24 14.96
C VAL A 337 -29.62 17.11 13.51
N THR A 338 -28.42 16.57 13.27
CA THR A 338 -28.01 16.06 11.96
C THR A 338 -27.97 14.53 12.04
N LEU A 339 -28.60 13.84 11.08
CA LEU A 339 -28.65 12.39 11.07
C LEU A 339 -27.64 11.83 10.07
N LYS A 340 -26.67 11.04 10.55
CA LYS A 340 -25.69 10.36 9.69
C LYS A 340 -26.02 8.89 9.54
N ASN A 341 -25.99 8.37 8.31
CA ASN A 341 -26.08 6.93 8.09
C ASN A 341 -24.84 6.22 8.66
N ASN A 342 -25.03 5.19 9.47
CA ASN A 342 -23.94 4.46 10.13
C ASN A 342 -23.13 3.55 9.17
N ARG A 343 -23.59 3.35 7.93
CA ARG A 343 -22.82 2.56 6.95
C ARG A 343 -21.53 3.28 6.56
N PRO A 344 -20.46 2.56 6.18
CA PRO A 344 -19.24 3.17 5.65
C PRO A 344 -19.53 4.09 4.46
N GLY A 345 -18.98 5.31 4.47
CA GLY A 345 -19.32 6.34 3.49
C GLY A 345 -20.74 6.91 3.63
N GLY A 346 -21.41 6.67 4.77
CA GLY A 346 -22.76 7.11 5.03
C GLY A 346 -22.89 8.62 5.02
N ALA A 347 -23.81 9.10 4.19
CA ALA A 347 -24.14 10.51 4.05
C ALA A 347 -25.04 11.01 5.19
N LEU A 348 -25.11 12.34 5.34
CA LEU A 348 -26.04 13.04 6.21
C LEU A 348 -27.41 13.16 5.53
N LEU A 349 -28.48 13.06 6.30
CA LEU A 349 -29.83 13.31 5.83
C LEU A 349 -29.96 14.78 5.44
N HIS A 350 -30.23 15.04 4.16
CA HIS A 350 -30.19 16.36 3.57
C HIS A 350 -31.48 16.65 2.79
N SER A 351 -31.92 17.91 2.79
CA SER A 351 -33.04 18.35 1.96
C SER A 351 -32.82 19.79 1.49
N HIS A 352 -33.20 20.11 0.26
CA HIS A 352 -33.02 21.46 -0.30
C HIS A 352 -34.27 21.83 -1.12
N HIS A 353 -34.41 23.08 -1.55
CA HIS A 353 -35.65 23.60 -2.14
C HIS A 353 -36.08 22.98 -3.48
N HIS A 354 -35.25 22.14 -4.12
CA HIS A 354 -35.63 21.48 -5.36
C HIS A 354 -36.68 20.40 -5.12
N LEU A 355 -37.62 20.30 -6.05
CA LEU A 355 -38.68 19.29 -6.06
C LEU A 355 -38.25 18.10 -6.91
N TYR A 356 -38.84 16.93 -6.67
CA TYR A 356 -38.72 15.82 -7.61
C TYR A 356 -39.25 16.24 -8.99
N PRO A 357 -38.58 15.81 -10.08
CA PRO A 357 -38.93 16.23 -11.42
C PRO A 357 -40.23 15.52 -11.87
N GLU A 358 -40.84 16.00 -12.95
CA GLU A 358 -42.17 15.53 -13.40
C GLU A 358 -42.19 14.04 -13.76
N GLU A 359 -41.04 13.46 -14.14
CA GLU A 359 -40.88 12.02 -14.39
C GLU A 359 -40.99 11.16 -13.12
N HIS A 360 -40.89 11.78 -11.94
CA HIS A 360 -40.96 11.15 -10.63
C HIS A 360 -41.96 11.88 -9.72
N PRO A 361 -43.27 11.82 -10.03
CA PRO A 361 -44.29 12.49 -9.24
C PRO A 361 -44.43 11.86 -7.86
N PRO A 362 -44.90 12.62 -6.84
CA PRO A 362 -45.35 14.01 -6.91
C PRO A 362 -44.19 15.03 -6.84
N ALA A 363 -44.45 16.27 -7.29
CA ALA A 363 -43.54 17.41 -7.15
C ALA A 363 -43.41 17.86 -5.67
N GLN A 364 -42.78 17.01 -4.86
CA GLN A 364 -42.46 17.25 -3.45
C GLN A 364 -40.97 17.48 -3.27
N GLN A 365 -40.60 18.09 -2.14
CA GLN A 365 -39.21 18.48 -1.89
C GLN A 365 -38.31 17.25 -1.78
N GLN A 366 -37.14 17.31 -2.42
CA GLN A 366 -36.19 16.20 -2.44
C GLN A 366 -35.54 16.00 -1.07
N VAL A 367 -35.38 14.73 -0.70
CA VAL A 367 -34.58 14.31 0.46
C VAL A 367 -33.51 13.34 -0.02
N THR A 368 -32.26 13.64 0.30
CA THR A 368 -31.09 12.93 -0.22
C THR A 368 -30.09 12.64 0.88
N GLY A 369 -29.03 11.88 0.54
CA GLY A 369 -27.83 11.78 1.34
C GLY A 369 -26.78 12.74 0.81
N TYR A 370 -26.32 13.69 1.64
CA TYR A 370 -25.23 14.59 1.32
C TYR A 370 -24.01 14.35 2.22
N SER A 371 -22.81 14.30 1.65
CA SER A 371 -21.60 13.87 2.37
C SER A 371 -20.87 14.99 3.10
N HIS A 372 -21.31 16.24 2.90
CA HIS A 372 -20.69 17.42 3.52
C HIS A 372 -21.64 18.05 4.53
N LYS A 373 -21.06 18.77 5.49
CA LYS A 373 -21.84 19.54 6.45
C LYS A 373 -22.42 20.76 5.76
N ASP A 374 -23.71 20.98 5.98
CA ASP A 374 -24.46 22.09 5.38
C ASP A 374 -25.71 22.34 6.25
N PRO A 375 -26.16 23.60 6.44
CA PRO A 375 -27.37 23.91 7.22
C PRO A 375 -28.63 23.16 6.77
N ASN A 376 -28.68 22.71 5.51
CA ASN A 376 -29.73 21.84 4.96
C ASN A 376 -29.71 20.40 5.51
N ASN A 377 -28.87 20.13 6.50
CA ASN A 377 -28.77 18.84 7.19
C ASN A 377 -29.45 18.90 8.56
N ASP A 378 -29.97 20.06 8.96
CA ASP A 378 -30.55 20.31 10.28
C ASP A 378 -32.03 19.90 10.32
N TRP A 379 -32.34 18.99 11.24
CA TRP A 379 -33.69 18.46 11.44
C TRP A 379 -34.15 18.72 12.87
N LEU A 380 -35.33 19.32 13.01
CA LEU A 380 -35.99 19.54 14.28
C LEU A 380 -36.83 18.31 14.65
N VAL A 381 -36.59 17.75 15.83
CA VAL A 381 -37.34 16.60 16.36
C VAL A 381 -38.62 17.09 17.05
N LYS A 382 -39.78 16.72 16.51
CA LYS A 382 -41.11 17.04 17.06
C LYS A 382 -41.87 15.78 17.45
N LYS A 383 -42.88 15.95 18.30
CA LYS A 383 -43.89 14.91 18.55
C LYS A 383 -44.75 14.70 17.29
N SER A 384 -45.32 13.51 17.14
CA SER A 384 -46.13 13.18 15.97
C SER A 384 -47.41 14.01 15.85
N THR A 385 -48.10 14.29 16.96
CA THR A 385 -49.45 14.89 16.96
C THR A 385 -49.54 16.23 17.68
N GLU A 386 -48.65 16.51 18.63
CA GLU A 386 -48.69 17.72 19.44
C GLU A 386 -47.86 18.84 18.80
N PRO A 387 -48.37 20.09 18.75
CA PRO A 387 -47.57 21.22 18.31
C PRO A 387 -46.40 21.42 19.28
N TYR A 388 -45.21 21.63 18.72
CA TYR A 388 -44.04 21.92 19.53
C TYR A 388 -44.19 23.28 20.22
N ASN A 389 -44.11 23.29 21.55
CA ASN A 389 -44.14 24.50 22.36
C ASN A 389 -42.78 24.69 23.08
N PRO A 390 -41.98 25.71 22.70
CA PRO A 390 -40.66 25.98 23.28
C PRO A 390 -40.65 26.22 24.80
N ASN A 391 -41.79 26.59 25.39
CA ASN A 391 -41.91 26.88 26.83
C ASN A 391 -42.25 25.64 27.67
N SER A 392 -42.41 24.48 27.04
CA SER A 392 -42.71 23.24 27.74
C SER A 392 -41.47 22.71 28.47
N PRO A 393 -41.63 21.95 29.56
CA PRO A 393 -40.50 21.28 30.18
C PRO A 393 -39.80 20.34 29.18
N VAL A 394 -38.48 20.21 29.33
CA VAL A 394 -37.68 19.34 28.46
C VAL A 394 -38.16 17.90 28.61
N GLU A 395 -38.63 17.34 27.50
CA GLU A 395 -39.09 15.95 27.42
C GLU A 395 -38.15 15.16 26.51
N TYR A 396 -37.60 14.07 27.04
CA TYR A 396 -36.69 13.20 26.30
C TYR A 396 -37.45 12.23 25.39
N VAL A 397 -36.89 12.01 24.19
CA VAL A 397 -37.37 11.00 23.25
C VAL A 397 -36.99 9.62 23.77
N LYS A 398 -37.97 8.72 23.84
CA LYS A 398 -37.78 7.34 24.32
C LYS A 398 -37.85 6.35 23.17
N HIS A 399 -37.31 5.16 23.41
CA HIS A 399 -37.45 4.06 22.47
C HIS A 399 -38.92 3.70 22.26
N GLY A 400 -39.36 3.62 21.00
CA GLY A 400 -40.74 3.36 20.62
C GLY A 400 -41.58 4.62 20.36
N ASP A 401 -41.07 5.81 20.66
CA ASP A 401 -41.77 7.06 20.39
C ASP A 401 -41.89 7.31 18.88
N VAL A 402 -43.07 7.78 18.46
CA VAL A 402 -43.30 8.24 17.08
C VAL A 402 -42.96 9.72 17.00
N ILE A 403 -41.88 10.03 16.28
CA ILE A 403 -41.40 11.40 16.08
C ILE A 403 -41.71 11.89 14.67
N ARG A 404 -41.71 13.21 14.51
CA ARG A 404 -41.72 13.90 13.22
C ARG A 404 -40.42 14.67 13.08
N LEU A 405 -39.76 14.54 11.92
CA LEU A 405 -38.58 15.31 11.59
C LEU A 405 -38.98 16.45 10.66
N GLU A 406 -38.82 17.68 11.12
CA GLU A 406 -39.01 18.87 10.30
C GLU A 406 -37.65 19.37 9.81
N HIS A 407 -37.53 19.58 8.51
CA HIS A 407 -36.35 20.20 7.92
C HIS A 407 -36.29 21.68 8.31
N LEU A 408 -35.26 22.08 9.05
CA LEU A 408 -35.23 23.37 9.72
C LEU A 408 -35.26 24.57 8.74
N PRO A 409 -34.51 24.58 7.61
CA PRO A 409 -34.56 25.65 6.62
C PRO A 409 -35.89 25.78 5.88
N THR A 410 -36.51 24.67 5.46
CA THR A 410 -37.69 24.70 4.58
C THR A 410 -39.02 24.49 5.29
N LYS A 411 -38.99 24.14 6.58
CA LYS A 411 -40.17 23.85 7.41
C LYS A 411 -41.05 22.72 6.87
N ARG A 412 -40.49 21.85 6.02
CA ARG A 412 -41.20 20.68 5.49
C ARG A 412 -40.90 19.45 6.35
N ASN A 413 -41.89 18.57 6.48
CA ASN A 413 -41.74 17.36 7.27
C ASN A 413 -41.22 16.21 6.40
N LEU A 414 -40.33 15.40 6.97
CA LEU A 414 -39.93 14.13 6.36
C LEU A 414 -41.13 13.20 6.28
N HIS A 415 -41.38 12.67 5.08
CA HIS A 415 -42.55 11.86 4.79
C HIS A 415 -42.22 10.81 3.71
N SER A 416 -43.01 9.73 3.67
CA SER A 416 -42.97 8.73 2.60
C SER A 416 -44.38 8.47 2.07
N HIS A 417 -44.49 8.23 0.78
CA HIS A 417 -45.77 8.05 0.08
C HIS A 417 -45.69 6.83 -0.86
N PRO A 418 -46.82 6.22 -1.29
CA PRO A 418 -46.83 4.97 -2.04
C PRO A 418 -46.46 5.12 -3.54
N GLN A 419 -45.56 6.06 -3.88
CA GLN A 419 -44.95 6.16 -5.21
C GLN A 419 -43.59 5.48 -5.19
N LYS A 420 -43.18 4.96 -6.34
CA LYS A 420 -41.90 4.25 -6.45
C LYS A 420 -40.73 5.23 -6.39
N ALA A 421 -39.67 4.84 -5.71
CA ALA A 421 -38.44 5.64 -5.64
C ALA A 421 -37.80 5.80 -7.04
N PRO A 422 -37.18 6.95 -7.35
CA PRO A 422 -36.69 7.27 -8.71
C PRO A 422 -35.75 6.22 -9.32
N ILE A 423 -34.82 5.68 -8.53
CA ILE A 423 -33.79 4.74 -8.99
C ILE A 423 -34.19 3.30 -8.62
N THR A 424 -34.36 3.01 -7.33
CA THR A 424 -34.69 1.67 -6.84
C THR A 424 -36.22 1.49 -6.75
N GLN A 425 -36.84 1.19 -7.89
CA GLN A 425 -38.28 1.10 -8.10
C GLN A 425 -39.02 0.03 -7.25
N HIS A 426 -38.30 -0.78 -6.48
CA HIS A 426 -38.86 -1.75 -5.53
C HIS A 426 -39.29 -1.13 -4.19
N HIS A 427 -38.84 0.08 -3.89
CA HIS A 427 -39.15 0.78 -2.64
C HIS A 427 -39.99 2.02 -2.89
N TYR A 428 -40.67 2.48 -1.83
CA TYR A 428 -41.40 3.74 -1.85
C TYR A 428 -40.46 4.94 -1.76
N GLN A 429 -40.89 6.05 -2.35
CA GLN A 429 -40.19 7.32 -2.33
C GLN A 429 -40.34 8.01 -0.97
N VAL A 430 -39.24 8.61 -0.52
CA VAL A 430 -39.19 9.49 0.65
C VAL A 430 -39.02 10.92 0.15
N ALA A 431 -39.77 11.86 0.71
CA ALA A 431 -39.77 13.26 0.32
C ALA A 431 -40.02 14.17 1.54
N CYS A 432 -39.95 15.47 1.32
CA CYS A 432 -40.34 16.49 2.29
C CYS A 432 -41.66 17.15 1.87
N TYR A 433 -42.65 17.16 2.76
CA TYR A 433 -43.98 17.73 2.50
C TYR A 433 -44.66 18.23 3.79
N GLY A 434 -45.67 19.09 3.65
CA GLY A 434 -46.45 19.63 4.76
C GLY A 434 -45.78 20.80 5.50
N GLU A 435 -46.37 21.17 6.64
CA GLU A 435 -45.92 22.25 7.54
C GLU A 435 -45.85 21.77 8.99
#